data_AF-A0A6B3W3S1-F1
#
_entry.id   AF-A0A6B3W3S1-F1
#
_cell.length_a   1.000
_cell.length_b   1.000
_cell.length_c   1.000
_cell.angle_alpha   90.00
_cell.angle_beta   90.00
_cell.angle_gamma   90.00
#
_symmetry.space_group_name_H-M   'P 1'
#
loop_
_entity.id
_entity.type
_entity.pdbx_description
1 polymer ?
#
loop_
_entity_poly.entity_id
_entity_poly.type
_entity_poly.pdbx_seq_one_letter_code
_entity_poly.pdbx_strand_id
1 'polypeptide(L)'
;MISKLYLSLLGITRAEEELYMTNAQMRTLFGRTNMNSPSRFMNEIPEELVENVTQSEQRTPSFMKRKLEATERRAVVRPVATATGGNAIHWKVGDKAEHGKWGIGTVVSVKGEGEGMELDIAFPSPTGVKRLLAKFAPIKKV
;
A
#
# COMPACT_ATOMS: atom_id res chain seq x y z
N MET A 1 -6.30 7.59 -12.67
CA MET A 1 -6.41 8.52 -11.51
C MET A 1 -6.70 9.97 -11.91
N ILE A 2 -6.39 10.37 -13.15
CA ILE A 2 -6.57 11.74 -13.65
C ILE A 2 -8.06 12.15 -13.80
N SER A 3 -8.96 11.22 -14.14
CA SER A 3 -10.38 11.54 -14.41
C SER A 3 -11.18 12.08 -13.22
N LYS A 4 -10.84 11.68 -11.98
CA LYS A 4 -11.57 12.17 -10.79
C LYS A 4 -11.22 13.62 -10.43
N LEU A 5 -10.05 14.11 -10.85
CA LEU A 5 -9.57 15.48 -10.60
C LEU A 5 -10.44 16.50 -11.32
N TYR A 6 -10.70 16.25 -12.61
CA TYR A 6 -11.49 17.14 -13.45
C TYR A 6 -12.92 17.31 -12.96
N LEU A 7 -13.56 16.24 -12.46
CA LEU A 7 -14.95 16.35 -11.99
C LEU A 7 -15.06 17.22 -10.73
N SER A 8 -14.08 17.15 -9.83
CA SER A 8 -14.05 17.99 -8.62
C SER A 8 -13.82 19.45 -8.99
N LEU A 9 -12.85 19.71 -9.86
CA LEU A 9 -12.51 21.08 -10.27
C LEU A 9 -13.69 21.75 -11.01
N LEU A 10 -14.35 21.03 -11.92
CA LEU A 10 -15.56 21.51 -12.61
C LEU A 10 -16.72 21.78 -11.64
N GLY A 11 -16.84 20.97 -10.59
CA GLY A 11 -17.83 21.16 -9.54
C GLY A 11 -17.56 22.41 -8.71
N ILE A 12 -16.29 22.68 -8.38
CA ILE A 12 -15.87 23.88 -7.64
C ILE A 12 -16.17 25.15 -8.45
N THR A 13 -15.83 25.17 -9.73
CA THR A 13 -16.07 26.34 -10.60
C THR A 13 -17.54 26.59 -10.95
N ARG A 14 -18.46 25.74 -10.47
CA ARG A 14 -19.91 25.96 -10.61
C ARG A 14 -20.50 26.82 -9.49
N ALA A 15 -19.83 26.94 -8.36
CA ALA A 15 -20.27 27.81 -7.28
C ALA A 15 -19.89 29.26 -7.61
N GLU A 16 -20.85 30.18 -7.51
CA GLU A 16 -20.62 31.61 -7.79
C GLU A 16 -20.35 32.42 -6.52
N GLU A 17 -21.11 32.14 -5.45
CA GLU A 17 -21.01 32.87 -4.17
C GLU A 17 -20.39 32.00 -3.08
N GLU A 18 -21.03 30.87 -2.73
CA GLU A 18 -20.61 30.00 -1.64
C GLU A 18 -20.51 28.52 -2.06
N LEU A 19 -19.46 27.82 -1.61
CA LEU A 19 -19.26 26.40 -1.85
C LEU A 19 -19.27 25.63 -0.52
N TYR A 20 -20.29 24.80 -0.33
CA TYR A 20 -20.35 23.87 0.80
C TYR A 20 -19.94 22.45 0.39
N MET A 21 -18.91 21.92 1.04
CA MET A 21 -18.47 20.53 0.88
C MET A 21 -18.78 19.73 2.13
N THR A 22 -19.41 18.55 1.96
CA THR A 22 -19.75 17.66 3.09
C THR A 22 -19.17 16.27 2.89
N ASN A 23 -18.80 15.63 4.01
CA ASN A 23 -18.41 14.22 4.05
C ASN A 23 -19.29 13.46 5.03
N ALA A 24 -19.61 12.21 4.72
CA ALA A 24 -20.29 11.30 5.65
C ALA A 24 -19.31 10.22 6.12
N GLN A 25 -19.14 10.09 7.43
CA GLN A 25 -18.27 9.08 8.04
C GLN A 25 -18.72 7.64 7.75
N MET A 26 -20.04 7.42 7.61
CA MET A 26 -20.64 6.14 7.28
C MET A 26 -21.78 6.35 6.29
N ARG A 27 -21.84 5.53 5.23
CA ARG A 27 -22.92 5.58 4.24
C ARG A 27 -23.30 4.17 3.80
N THR A 28 -24.59 3.90 3.75
CA THR A 28 -25.14 2.71 3.10
C THR A 28 -25.34 3.01 1.62
N LEU A 29 -24.58 2.33 0.77
CA LEU A 29 -24.66 2.42 -0.69
C LEU A 29 -24.86 1.01 -1.25
N PHE A 30 -25.87 0.85 -2.10
CA PHE A 30 -26.20 -0.44 -2.73
C PHE A 30 -26.32 -1.59 -1.71
N GLY A 31 -27.02 -1.34 -0.60
CA GLY A 31 -27.27 -2.31 0.47
C GLY A 31 -26.05 -2.62 1.36
N ARG A 32 -24.91 -1.96 1.15
CA ARG A 32 -23.69 -2.15 1.96
C ARG A 32 -23.35 -0.87 2.73
N THR A 33 -23.22 -1.00 4.04
CA THR A 33 -22.73 0.08 4.90
C THR A 33 -21.22 0.11 4.85
N ASN A 34 -20.64 1.22 4.37
CA ASN A 34 -19.20 1.40 4.31
C ASN A 34 -18.79 2.72 4.96
N MET A 35 -17.60 2.75 5.53
CA MET A 35 -16.97 3.96 6.08
C MET A 35 -15.88 4.39 5.11
N ASN A 36 -16.15 5.46 4.36
CA ASN A 36 -15.20 5.97 3.38
C ASN A 36 -14.39 7.09 4.01
N SER A 37 -13.07 7.07 3.81
CA SER A 37 -12.23 8.19 4.18
C SER A 37 -12.64 9.47 3.42
N PRO A 38 -12.38 10.65 3.98
CA PRO A 38 -12.55 11.92 3.28
C PRO A 38 -11.85 11.94 1.92
N SER A 39 -12.44 12.70 1.00
CA SER A 39 -11.87 12.87 -0.34
C SER A 39 -10.54 13.63 -0.24
N ARG A 40 -9.49 13.16 -0.94
CA ARG A 40 -8.20 13.87 -1.00
C ARG A 40 -8.33 15.33 -1.46
N PHE A 41 -9.34 15.64 -2.27
CA PHE A 41 -9.63 16.99 -2.75
C PHE A 41 -9.84 17.99 -1.62
N MET A 42 -10.34 17.55 -0.45
CA MET A 42 -10.49 18.44 0.71
C MET A 42 -9.14 18.95 1.23
N ASN A 43 -8.06 18.17 1.05
CA ASN A 43 -6.72 18.54 1.48
C ASN A 43 -5.92 19.29 0.40
N GLU A 44 -6.44 19.35 -0.83
CA GLU A 44 -5.82 20.09 -1.93
C GLU A 44 -6.24 21.56 -1.95
N ILE A 45 -7.31 21.92 -1.23
CA ILE A 45 -7.79 23.29 -1.09
C ILE A 45 -6.97 23.98 0.02
N PRO A 46 -6.42 25.19 -0.23
CA PRO A 46 -5.70 25.95 0.80
C PRO A 46 -6.55 26.16 2.05
N GLU A 47 -6.01 25.84 3.23
CA GLU A 47 -6.74 25.94 4.50
C GLU A 47 -7.23 27.35 4.82
N GLU A 48 -6.56 28.38 4.29
CA GLU A 48 -6.96 29.79 4.42
C GLU A 48 -8.31 30.11 3.78
N LEU A 49 -8.79 29.29 2.84
CA LEU A 49 -10.07 29.45 2.14
C LEU A 49 -11.17 28.54 2.70
N VAL A 50 -10.86 27.71 3.70
CA VAL A 50 -11.79 26.69 4.21
C VAL A 50 -12.35 27.11 5.56
N GLU A 51 -13.65 27.38 5.60
CA GLU A 51 -14.37 27.55 6.86
C GLU A 51 -14.98 26.22 7.33
N ASN A 52 -14.63 25.80 8.54
CA ASN A 52 -15.19 24.59 9.13
C ASN A 52 -16.53 24.90 9.82
N VAL A 53 -17.62 24.80 9.05
CA VAL A 53 -19.01 25.05 9.52
C VAL A 53 -19.45 24.05 10.60
N THR A 54 -18.79 22.89 10.72
CA THR A 54 -19.08 21.91 11.78
C THR A 54 -18.40 22.30 13.10
N GLN A 55 -18.80 23.42 13.69
CA GLN A 55 -18.65 23.66 15.12
C GLN A 55 -19.85 23.05 15.85
N SER A 56 -19.94 21.73 15.89
CA SER A 56 -20.48 21.09 17.09
C SER A 56 -19.28 20.53 17.83
N GLU A 57 -19.17 20.95 19.09
CA GLU A 57 -18.16 20.53 20.05
C GLU A 57 -17.62 19.15 19.71
N GLN A 58 -16.30 19.01 19.67
CA GLN A 58 -15.66 17.71 19.82
C GLN A 58 -16.04 17.14 21.19
N ARG A 59 -17.29 16.69 21.35
CA ARG A 59 -17.69 15.71 22.34
C ARG A 59 -17.04 14.44 21.86
N THR A 60 -15.75 14.31 22.10
CA THR A 60 -15.11 13.01 22.17
C THR A 60 -16.00 12.21 23.11
N PRO A 61 -16.74 11.18 22.64
CA PRO A 61 -17.46 10.33 23.56
C PRO A 61 -16.44 9.84 24.58
N SER A 62 -16.77 9.78 25.87
CA SER A 62 -15.86 9.30 26.92
C SER A 62 -15.28 7.91 26.60
N PHE A 63 -15.94 7.16 25.72
CA PHE A 63 -15.47 5.92 25.11
C PHE A 63 -14.26 6.06 24.16
N MET A 64 -14.13 7.18 23.44
CA MET A 64 -12.99 7.50 22.57
C MET A 64 -11.74 7.94 23.35
N LYS A 65 -11.90 8.56 24.53
CA LYS A 65 -10.77 8.93 25.40
C LYS A 65 -9.99 7.71 25.91
N ARG A 66 -10.68 6.57 26.10
CA ARG A 66 -10.06 5.31 26.55
C ARG A 66 -9.21 4.63 25.48
N LYS A 67 -9.30 5.05 24.20
CA LYS A 67 -8.48 4.49 23.11
C LYS A 67 -7.19 5.26 22.87
N LEU A 68 -7.05 6.46 23.42
CA LEU A 68 -5.79 7.22 23.36
C LEU A 68 -4.75 6.73 24.38
N GLU A 69 -5.17 6.09 25.48
CA GLU A 69 -4.25 5.51 26.48
C GLU A 69 -4.06 3.99 26.37
N ALA A 70 -4.83 3.33 25.51
CA ALA A 70 -4.77 1.87 25.35
C ALA A 70 -4.62 1.46 23.89
N THR A 71 -3.65 2.02 23.19
CA THR A 71 -2.88 1.25 22.21
C THR A 71 -1.57 1.99 21.97
N GLU A 72 -0.52 1.63 22.72
CA GLU A 72 0.76 1.42 22.06
C GLU A 72 0.48 0.42 20.93
N ARG A 73 0.07 0.93 19.76
CA ARG A 73 0.07 0.13 18.55
C ARG A 73 1.54 -0.15 18.39
N ARG A 74 1.99 -1.34 18.84
CA ARG A 74 3.18 -1.98 18.30
C ARG A 74 3.11 -1.67 16.83
N ALA A 75 4.03 -0.81 16.37
CA ALA A 75 4.13 -0.48 14.97
C ALA A 75 4.07 -1.83 14.28
N VAL A 76 3.07 -2.06 13.42
CA VAL A 76 3.12 -3.21 12.54
C VAL A 76 4.36 -2.92 11.72
N VAL A 77 5.46 -3.56 12.11
CA VAL A 77 6.70 -3.56 11.36
C VAL A 77 6.28 -4.18 10.04
N ARG A 78 5.94 -3.32 9.07
CA ARG A 78 5.84 -3.75 7.68
C ARG A 78 7.24 -4.27 7.42
N PRO A 79 7.43 -5.58 7.14
CA PRO A 79 8.76 -6.05 6.81
C PRO A 79 9.15 -5.27 5.56
N VAL A 80 10.05 -4.30 5.73
CA VAL A 80 10.82 -3.75 4.62
C VAL A 80 11.46 -4.98 4.00
N ALA A 81 11.22 -5.23 2.72
CA ALA A 81 11.83 -6.35 2.04
C ALA A 81 13.35 -6.19 2.17
N THR A 82 13.93 -6.90 3.14
CA THR A 82 15.35 -6.83 3.44
C THR A 82 16.07 -7.25 2.17
N ALA A 83 16.90 -6.36 1.63
CA ALA A 83 17.72 -6.72 0.49
C ALA A 83 18.65 -7.85 0.94
N THR A 84 18.42 -9.05 0.42
CA THR A 84 19.12 -10.28 0.83
C THR A 84 20.46 -10.43 0.13
N GLY A 85 20.87 -9.44 -0.67
CA GLY A 85 22.13 -9.43 -1.40
C GLY A 85 22.20 -10.49 -2.50
N GLY A 86 21.08 -11.12 -2.87
CA GLY A 86 21.05 -12.13 -3.94
C GLY A 86 21.47 -11.59 -5.30
N ASN A 87 21.43 -10.27 -5.52
CA ASN A 87 21.96 -9.60 -6.71
C ASN A 87 23.49 -9.50 -6.76
N ALA A 88 24.19 -9.64 -5.63
CA ALA A 88 25.65 -9.67 -5.59
C ALA A 88 26.22 -11.05 -5.95
N ILE A 89 25.37 -12.09 -5.99
CA ILE A 89 25.74 -13.45 -6.37
C ILE A 89 25.58 -13.58 -7.88
N HIS A 90 26.61 -14.09 -8.54
CA HIS A 90 26.53 -14.42 -9.96
C HIS A 90 25.72 -15.72 -10.14
N TRP A 91 24.47 -15.57 -10.62
CA TRP A 91 23.56 -16.67 -10.90
C TRP A 91 23.69 -17.15 -12.35
N LYS A 92 23.72 -18.46 -12.52
CA LYS A 92 23.67 -19.15 -13.82
C LYS A 92 22.49 -20.12 -13.84
N VAL A 93 21.97 -20.36 -15.04
CA VAL A 93 20.97 -21.40 -15.26
C VAL A 93 21.56 -22.76 -14.83
N GLY A 94 20.82 -23.51 -14.01
CA GLY A 94 21.27 -24.76 -13.41
C GLY A 94 21.76 -24.63 -11.96
N ASP A 95 22.01 -23.42 -11.45
CA ASP A 95 22.38 -23.22 -10.05
C ASP A 95 21.25 -23.63 -9.11
N LYS A 96 21.60 -24.10 -7.91
CA LYS A 96 20.64 -24.40 -6.84
C LYS A 96 20.49 -23.19 -5.93
N ALA A 97 19.23 -22.85 -5.64
CA ALA A 97 18.86 -21.76 -4.76
C ALA A 97 17.94 -22.28 -3.65
N GLU A 98 18.34 -22.09 -2.40
CA GLU A 98 17.49 -22.35 -1.24
C GLU A 98 16.66 -21.11 -0.93
N HIS A 99 15.33 -21.25 -0.90
CA HIS A 99 14.40 -20.20 -0.52
C HIS A 99 13.69 -20.55 0.79
N GLY A 100 13.63 -19.59 1.73
CA GLY A 100 13.11 -19.85 3.09
C GLY A 100 11.66 -20.37 3.17
N LYS A 101 10.84 -20.16 2.13
CA LYS A 101 9.45 -20.66 2.05
C LYS A 101 9.27 -21.94 1.23
N TRP A 102 10.14 -22.19 0.25
CA TRP A 102 9.91 -23.21 -0.79
C TRP A 102 11.01 -24.27 -0.85
N GLY A 103 12.03 -24.16 -0.01
CA GLY A 103 13.16 -25.08 0.01
C GLY A 103 14.08 -24.86 -1.18
N ILE A 104 14.73 -25.94 -1.62
CA ILE A 104 15.75 -25.90 -2.67
C ILE A 104 15.09 -26.00 -4.04
N GLY A 105 15.37 -25.04 -4.91
CA GLY A 105 14.96 -25.04 -6.32
C GLY A 105 16.14 -24.84 -7.26
N THR A 106 15.89 -25.10 -8.55
CA THR A 106 16.90 -24.95 -9.61
C THR A 106 16.58 -23.72 -10.46
N VAL A 107 17.58 -22.87 -10.71
CA VAL A 107 17.42 -21.71 -11.58
C VAL A 107 17.24 -22.18 -13.02
N VAL A 108 16.10 -21.83 -13.62
CA VAL A 108 15.77 -22.17 -15.03
C VAL A 108 15.98 -21.00 -15.97
N SER A 109 15.93 -19.75 -15.48
CA SER A 109 16.20 -18.56 -16.29
C SER A 109 16.71 -17.41 -15.42
N VAL A 110 17.59 -16.61 -16.00
CA VAL A 110 18.12 -15.37 -15.43
C VAL A 110 17.89 -14.26 -16.45
N LYS A 111 17.22 -13.18 -16.03
CA LYS A 111 16.90 -12.04 -16.89
C LYS A 111 17.26 -10.73 -16.20
N GLY A 112 17.85 -9.80 -16.95
CA GLY A 112 18.28 -8.51 -16.41
C GLY A 112 19.56 -8.58 -15.60
N GLU A 113 20.04 -7.41 -15.17
CA GLU A 113 21.30 -7.22 -14.46
C GLU A 113 21.12 -6.28 -13.26
N GLY A 114 22.04 -6.37 -12.29
CA GLY A 114 22.07 -5.49 -11.13
C GLY A 114 20.81 -5.57 -10.25
N GLU A 115 20.17 -4.43 -10.00
CA GLU A 115 19.03 -4.34 -9.07
C GLU A 115 17.71 -4.90 -9.64
N GLY A 116 17.61 -5.01 -10.96
CA GLY A 116 16.45 -5.54 -11.67
C GLY A 116 16.60 -7.00 -12.11
N MET A 117 17.57 -7.73 -11.57
CA MET A 117 17.79 -9.14 -11.93
C MET A 117 16.62 -10.01 -11.47
N GLU A 118 15.96 -10.65 -12.43
CA GLU A 118 14.87 -11.61 -12.26
C GLU A 118 15.39 -13.04 -12.43
N LEU A 119 15.03 -13.90 -11.48
CA LEU A 119 15.33 -15.32 -11.47
C LEU A 119 14.04 -16.11 -11.54
N ASP A 120 13.94 -16.99 -12.54
CA ASP A 120 12.91 -18.03 -12.57
C ASP A 120 13.51 -19.29 -11.93
N ILE A 121 12.93 -19.72 -10.80
CA ILE A 121 13.42 -20.86 -10.01
C ILE A 121 12.36 -21.95 -9.98
N ALA A 122 12.71 -23.16 -10.42
CA ALA A 122 11.86 -24.33 -10.40
C ALA A 122 12.00 -25.05 -9.04
N PHE A 123 10.93 -25.02 -8.25
CA PHE A 123 10.86 -25.77 -6.99
C PHE A 123 10.12 -27.11 -7.21
N PRO A 124 10.46 -28.15 -6.42
CA PRO A 124 9.73 -29.42 -6.44
C PRO A 124 8.22 -29.25 -6.18
N SER A 125 7.45 -30.26 -6.58
CA SER A 125 6.00 -30.31 -6.31
C SER A 125 5.73 -30.14 -4.81
N PRO A 126 4.76 -29.30 -4.39
CA PRO A 126 3.68 -28.69 -5.18
C PRO A 126 3.92 -27.24 -5.67
N THR A 127 5.12 -26.67 -5.48
CA THR A 127 5.33 -25.22 -5.64
C THR A 127 5.45 -24.76 -7.10
N GLY A 128 6.14 -25.54 -7.93
CA GLY A 128 6.40 -25.22 -9.34
C GLY A 128 7.41 -24.07 -9.54
N VAL A 129 7.37 -23.43 -10.71
CA VAL A 129 8.29 -22.33 -11.07
C VAL A 129 7.82 -21.01 -10.46
N LYS A 130 8.72 -20.27 -9.81
CA LYS A 130 8.48 -18.93 -9.27
C LYS A 130 9.47 -17.91 -9.85
N ARG A 131 8.95 -16.74 -10.23
CA ARG A 131 9.73 -15.57 -10.63
C ARG A 131 10.01 -14.69 -9.42
N LEU A 132 11.28 -14.36 -9.21
CA LEU A 132 11.75 -13.65 -8.02
C LEU A 132 12.78 -12.58 -8.42
N LEU A 133 12.73 -11.41 -7.79
CA LEU A 133 13.78 -10.41 -7.93
C LEU A 133 14.93 -10.75 -6.98
N ALA A 134 16.13 -10.96 -7.54
CA ALA A 134 17.31 -11.40 -6.79
C ALA A 134 17.66 -10.49 -5.61
N LYS A 135 17.40 -9.17 -5.74
CA LYS A 135 17.64 -8.17 -4.69
C LYS A 135 16.81 -8.41 -3.42
N PHE A 136 15.57 -8.86 -3.55
CA PHE A 136 14.60 -8.92 -2.44
C PHE A 136 14.22 -10.34 -2.04
N ALA A 137 14.57 -11.34 -2.84
CA ALA A 137 14.22 -12.72 -2.57
C ALA A 137 15.14 -13.30 -1.49
N PRO A 138 14.63 -13.91 -0.40
CA PRO A 138 15.44 -14.56 0.62
C PRO A 138 15.99 -15.89 0.11
N ILE A 139 16.94 -15.81 -0.83
CA ILE A 139 17.59 -16.92 -1.51
C ILE A 139 19.07 -17.00 -1.13
N LYS A 140 19.56 -18.23 -0.93
CA LYS A 140 20.98 -18.55 -0.76
C LYS A 140 21.39 -19.54 -1.86
N LYS A 141 22.57 -19.35 -2.43
CA LYS A 141 23.13 -20.30 -3.39
C LYS A 141 23.69 -21.51 -2.63
N VAL A 142 23.37 -22.72 -3.11
CA VAL A 142 23.84 -24.02 -2.58
C VAL A 142 24.84 -24.64 -3.54
#